data_AF-D8UJ41-F1
#
_entry.id   AF-D8UJ41-F1
#
_cell.length_a   1.000
_cell.length_b   1.000
_cell.length_c   1.000
_cell.angle_alpha   90.00
_cell.angle_beta   90.00
_cell.angle_gamma   90.00
#
_symmetry.space_group_name_H-M   'P 1'
#
loop_
_entity.id
_entity.type
_entity.pdbx_description
1 polymer ?
#
loop_
_entity_poly.entity_id
_entity_poly.type
_entity_poly.pdbx_seq_one_letter_code
_entity_poly.pdbx_strand_id
1 'polypeptide(L)'
;MYNATAGECAPDSSSILTVLSTAPAVDTTFSPVISQRLLVMIVDYPDCGLPANLTENDARTIYLGPNQDGKGGIAEKYTQCSYGRFGLNVTAFRAVRVPHMCSTSITSQCAYYAIQSLADTATKALIGAAAFSTFTHYTYLLPPGLAPACTWSGLALLPGRTTWLQTAQPRGVNRWATVMQEAIHNYGLWHSWQNGTEYGDYSTAMGRGNACPNSAEISRMGWATPAVGGDQLNSSALPPGTTKSFVLPATYLTGSNNYLRVIPDWLPTYTNFSLGRNLYIAVRVAKSGDASLISTYASKVNIHEVNAVLDNGYPALYSSADRIISFINAVGPLDQRVLDAYKLVVYGGPWIATDYLRVHLCRYVTSPSECPPLNALEAVPPPPSPPPSPGPSPPRPPGFVSSPPPSPPPPSPRPPPPVPLSPSPPPQRPPPPSPSPLRPPPPRPSSPPPPSPPPPRPSSKFPRQ
;
A
#
# COMPACT_ATOMS: atom_id res chain seq x y z
N MET A 1 38.74 -4.46 -32.46
CA MET A 1 39.75 -5.55 -32.31
C MET A 1 40.40 -5.45 -30.92
N TYR A 2 40.68 -6.59 -30.27
CA TYR A 2 41.33 -6.65 -28.95
C TYR A 2 42.85 -6.61 -29.11
N ASN A 3 43.51 -5.59 -28.55
CA ASN A 3 44.97 -5.52 -28.50
C ASN A 3 45.45 -6.16 -27.19
N ALA A 4 45.90 -7.41 -27.27
CA ALA A 4 46.27 -8.23 -26.12
C ALA A 4 47.42 -7.66 -25.28
N THR A 5 48.22 -6.74 -25.82
CA THR A 5 49.38 -6.17 -25.13
C THR A 5 49.02 -4.93 -24.31
N ALA A 6 47.92 -4.25 -24.63
CA ALA A 6 47.51 -2.99 -23.98
C ALA A 6 46.26 -3.14 -23.09
N GLY A 7 45.50 -4.23 -23.22
CA GLY A 7 44.26 -4.43 -22.45
C GLY A 7 43.12 -3.46 -22.84
N GLU A 8 43.25 -2.76 -23.97
CA GLU A 8 42.27 -1.78 -24.44
C GLU A 8 41.45 -2.33 -25.61
N CYS A 9 40.13 -2.10 -25.54
CA CYS A 9 39.18 -2.35 -26.62
C CYS A 9 38.86 -1.04 -27.33
N ALA A 10 39.35 -0.86 -28.56
CA ALA A 10 38.87 0.18 -29.45
C ALA A 10 37.72 -0.37 -30.32
N PRO A 11 36.53 0.27 -30.33
CA PRO A 11 35.43 -0.14 -31.19
C PRO A 11 35.82 0.10 -32.66
N ASP A 12 35.62 -0.89 -33.53
CA ASP A 12 35.81 -0.66 -34.98
C ASP A 12 34.61 0.09 -35.56
N SER A 13 34.87 0.93 -36.55
CA SER A 13 33.85 1.73 -37.25
C SER A 13 32.94 0.92 -38.18
N SER A 14 33.07 -0.41 -38.19
CA SER A 14 32.24 -1.36 -38.97
C SER A 14 31.29 -2.20 -38.12
N SER A 15 31.30 -1.99 -36.81
CA SER A 15 30.43 -2.68 -35.85
C SER A 15 29.05 -2.01 -35.84
N ILE A 16 28.16 -2.44 -36.72
CA ILE A 16 26.73 -2.14 -36.59
C ILE A 16 26.26 -2.83 -35.30
N LEU A 17 26.17 -2.06 -34.21
CA LEU A 17 25.49 -2.43 -32.98
C LEU A 17 24.01 -2.67 -33.30
N THR A 18 23.69 -3.90 -33.70
CA THR A 18 22.31 -4.36 -33.74
C THR A 18 21.92 -4.60 -32.29
N VAL A 19 21.24 -3.62 -31.69
CA VAL A 19 20.60 -3.77 -30.37
C VAL A 19 19.53 -4.86 -30.53
N LEU A 20 19.92 -6.10 -30.28
CA LEU A 20 19.00 -7.23 -30.18
C LEU A 20 18.21 -7.05 -28.87
N SER A 21 17.06 -6.40 -29.01
CA SER A 21 16.07 -6.16 -27.96
C SER A 21 16.56 -5.25 -26.83
N THR A 22 16.12 -3.99 -26.85
CA THR A 22 15.83 -3.31 -25.58
C THR A 22 14.89 -4.22 -24.80
N ALA A 23 15.24 -4.61 -23.57
CA ALA A 23 14.24 -5.10 -22.63
C ALA A 23 13.04 -4.15 -22.72
N PRO A 24 11.79 -4.66 -22.82
CA PRO A 24 10.64 -3.77 -22.87
C PRO A 24 10.78 -2.79 -21.73
N ALA A 25 10.73 -1.49 -22.04
CA ALA A 25 10.66 -0.46 -21.03
C ALA A 25 9.57 -0.92 -20.05
N VAL A 26 9.95 -1.12 -18.78
CA VAL A 26 8.98 -1.48 -17.73
C VAL A 26 7.85 -0.49 -17.87
N ASP A 27 6.67 -0.98 -18.20
CA ASP A 27 5.50 -0.15 -18.33
C ASP A 27 5.23 0.42 -16.93
N THR A 28 5.75 1.63 -16.70
CA THR A 28 5.58 2.38 -15.46
C THR A 28 4.20 3.01 -15.38
N THR A 29 3.29 2.70 -16.32
CA THR A 29 1.87 3.03 -16.22
C THR A 29 1.16 2.07 -15.25
N PHE A 30 1.63 2.10 -14.01
CA PHE A 30 0.76 2.29 -12.85
C PHE A 30 -0.75 2.30 -13.16
N SER A 31 -1.45 1.27 -12.66
CA SER A 31 -2.90 1.05 -12.86
C SER A 31 -3.75 2.31 -12.60
N PRO A 32 -4.91 2.44 -13.27
CA PRO A 32 -5.77 3.60 -13.13
C PRO A 32 -6.17 3.82 -11.66
N VAL A 33 -6.27 5.08 -11.26
CA VAL A 33 -6.73 5.46 -9.91
C VAL A 33 -8.15 4.94 -9.72
N ILE A 34 -8.30 4.04 -8.75
CA ILE A 34 -9.59 3.48 -8.34
C ILE A 34 -10.24 4.47 -7.37
N SER A 35 -11.42 4.97 -7.73
CA SER A 35 -12.23 5.83 -6.87
C SER A 35 -13.61 5.20 -6.65
N GLN A 36 -13.80 4.60 -5.47
CA GLN A 36 -15.05 3.91 -5.14
C GLN A 36 -16.16 4.94 -4.87
N ARG A 37 -17.24 4.86 -5.65
CA ARG A 37 -18.53 5.46 -5.30
C ARG A 37 -19.22 4.51 -4.32
N LEU A 38 -19.02 4.72 -3.03
CA LEU A 38 -19.42 3.79 -1.96
C LEU A 38 -20.77 4.14 -1.37
N LEU A 39 -21.67 3.15 -1.30
CA LEU A 39 -22.92 3.19 -0.55
C LEU A 39 -22.79 2.35 0.72
N VAL A 40 -22.89 2.98 1.87
CA VAL A 40 -22.92 2.32 3.18
C VAL A 40 -24.37 2.18 3.63
N MET A 41 -24.84 0.95 3.76
CA MET A 41 -26.16 0.58 4.24
C MET A 41 -26.04 0.16 5.70
N ILE A 42 -26.58 0.99 6.60
CA ILE A 42 -26.66 0.70 8.03
C ILE A 42 -27.92 -0.12 8.25
N VAL A 43 -27.73 -1.43 8.39
CA VAL A 43 -28.83 -2.39 8.47
C VAL A 43 -29.50 -2.27 9.83
N ASP A 44 -30.83 -2.17 9.84
CA ASP A 44 -31.62 -1.92 11.05
C ASP A 44 -32.84 -2.84 11.13
N TYR A 45 -32.93 -3.65 12.17
CA TYR A 45 -34.02 -4.63 12.39
C TYR A 45 -34.76 -4.36 13.71
N PRO A 46 -35.42 -3.20 13.86
CA PRO A 46 -36.04 -2.80 15.13
C PRO A 46 -37.18 -3.75 15.55
N ASP A 47 -37.96 -4.25 14.59
CA ASP A 47 -39.11 -5.13 14.84
C ASP A 47 -38.73 -6.49 15.45
N CYS A 48 -37.46 -6.86 15.34
CA CYS A 48 -36.92 -8.10 15.89
C CYS A 48 -35.98 -7.86 17.07
N GLY A 49 -35.95 -6.64 17.62
CA GLY A 49 -35.10 -6.29 18.76
C GLY A 49 -33.60 -6.22 18.42
N LEU A 50 -33.23 -6.04 17.15
CA LEU A 50 -31.84 -5.94 16.69
C LEU A 50 -31.59 -4.58 16.00
N PRO A 51 -31.74 -3.46 16.73
CA PRO A 51 -31.59 -2.14 16.15
C PRO A 51 -30.14 -1.84 15.75
N ALA A 52 -29.96 -1.00 14.73
CA ALA A 52 -28.68 -0.39 14.41
C ALA A 52 -28.18 0.49 15.57
N ASN A 53 -26.88 0.46 15.82
CA ASN A 53 -26.21 1.32 16.83
C ASN A 53 -25.42 2.49 16.23
N LEU A 54 -25.32 2.58 14.90
CA LEU A 54 -24.66 3.67 14.20
C LEU A 54 -25.69 4.52 13.46
N THR A 55 -25.40 5.81 13.35
CA THR A 55 -26.12 6.76 12.50
C THR A 55 -25.40 6.94 11.16
N GLU A 56 -26.08 7.57 10.19
CA GLU A 56 -25.46 7.94 8.91
C GLU A 56 -24.26 8.88 9.11
N ASN A 57 -24.31 9.75 10.12
CA ASN A 57 -23.23 10.66 10.46
C ASN A 57 -22.03 9.90 11.07
N ASP A 58 -22.27 8.88 11.89
CA ASP A 58 -21.20 8.03 12.42
C ASP A 58 -20.49 7.29 11.29
N ALA A 59 -21.25 6.69 10.36
CA ALA A 59 -20.69 6.04 9.19
C ALA A 59 -19.87 7.01 8.32
N ARG A 60 -20.38 8.23 8.06
CA ARG A 60 -19.62 9.27 7.35
C ARG A 60 -18.32 9.62 8.08
N THR A 61 -18.37 9.75 9.40
CA THR A 61 -17.21 10.11 10.22
C THR A 61 -16.15 9.01 10.23
N ILE A 62 -16.56 7.75 10.35
CA ILE A 62 -15.66 6.59 10.28
C ILE A 62 -14.96 6.52 8.92
N TYR A 63 -15.71 6.66 7.83
CA TYR A 63 -15.16 6.52 6.48
C TYR A 63 -14.38 7.74 5.99
N LEU A 64 -14.87 8.95 6.24
CA LEU A 64 -14.34 10.18 5.65
C LEU A 64 -13.57 11.07 6.64
N GLY A 65 -13.56 10.71 7.93
CA GLY A 65 -12.99 11.49 9.01
C GLY A 65 -13.94 12.53 9.61
N PRO A 66 -13.53 13.23 10.69
CA PRO A 66 -14.38 14.18 11.43
C PRO A 66 -14.93 15.32 10.58
N ASN A 67 -14.15 15.79 9.59
CA ASN A 67 -14.55 16.87 8.68
C ASN A 67 -15.36 16.36 7.48
N GLN A 68 -15.51 15.05 7.33
CA GLN A 68 -16.22 14.39 6.23
C GLN A 68 -15.71 14.75 4.83
N ASP A 69 -14.45 15.17 4.73
CA ASP A 69 -13.79 15.62 3.49
C ASP A 69 -12.88 14.56 2.86
N GLY A 70 -12.80 13.37 3.47
CA GLY A 70 -11.95 12.27 3.03
C GLY A 70 -10.47 12.43 3.38
N LYS A 71 -10.10 13.47 4.13
CA LYS A 71 -8.72 13.70 4.62
C LYS A 71 -8.47 13.08 6.00
N GLY A 72 -9.39 12.23 6.46
CA GLY A 72 -9.23 11.41 7.66
C GLY A 72 -9.97 10.08 7.52
N GLY A 73 -10.06 9.34 8.62
CA GLY A 73 -10.78 8.07 8.68
C GLY A 73 -10.22 7.02 7.72
N ILE A 74 -11.10 6.17 7.19
CA ILE A 74 -10.73 5.06 6.30
C ILE A 74 -10.24 5.56 4.92
N ALA A 75 -10.83 6.64 4.40
CA ALA A 75 -10.46 7.23 3.11
C ALA A 75 -8.98 7.66 3.08
N GLU A 76 -8.51 8.25 4.19
CA GLU A 76 -7.10 8.61 4.33
C GLU A 76 -6.21 7.35 4.34
N LYS A 77 -6.64 6.28 5.02
CA LYS A 77 -5.89 5.02 5.05
C LYS A 77 -5.80 4.35 3.69
N TYR A 78 -6.88 4.38 2.90
CA TYR A 78 -6.84 3.91 1.50
C TYR A 78 -5.79 4.68 0.70
N THR A 79 -5.79 6.01 0.82
CA THR A 79 -4.84 6.89 0.14
C THR A 79 -3.39 6.60 0.58
N GLN A 80 -3.14 6.50 1.89
CA GLN A 80 -1.82 6.25 2.47
C GLN A 80 -1.25 4.90 2.02
N CYS A 81 -2.06 3.84 2.05
CA CYS A 81 -1.59 2.49 1.75
C CYS A 81 -1.52 2.15 0.26
N SER A 82 -2.12 2.97 -0.60
CA SER A 82 -2.15 2.77 -2.06
C SER A 82 -1.42 3.84 -2.84
N TYR A 83 -0.79 4.80 -2.16
CA TYR A 83 -0.13 5.94 -2.81
C TYR A 83 -1.10 6.76 -3.67
N GLY A 84 -2.33 6.92 -3.19
CA GLY A 84 -3.41 7.63 -3.88
C GLY A 84 -4.05 6.87 -5.04
N ARG A 85 -3.78 5.57 -5.20
CA ARG A 85 -4.32 4.74 -6.29
C ARG A 85 -5.63 4.07 -5.96
N PHE A 86 -5.98 4.03 -4.68
CA PHE A 86 -7.21 3.47 -4.17
C PHE A 86 -7.80 4.47 -3.17
N GLY A 87 -9.04 4.87 -3.40
CA GLY A 87 -9.70 5.86 -2.58
C GLY A 87 -11.21 5.84 -2.71
N LEU A 88 -11.86 6.68 -1.90
CA LEU A 88 -13.29 6.90 -1.95
C LEU A 88 -13.59 8.18 -2.73
N ASN A 89 -14.64 8.14 -3.54
CA ASN A 89 -15.22 9.34 -4.12
C ASN A 89 -16.05 10.04 -3.03
N VAL A 90 -15.46 11.06 -2.40
CA VAL A 90 -16.05 11.76 -1.23
C VAL A 90 -17.41 12.38 -1.56
N THR A 91 -17.57 12.97 -2.74
CA THR A 91 -18.83 13.63 -3.14
C THR A 91 -19.92 12.62 -3.49
N ALA A 92 -19.54 11.43 -3.96
CA ALA A 92 -20.46 10.34 -4.22
C ALA A 92 -20.72 9.45 -2.99
N PHE A 93 -19.96 9.59 -1.91
CA PHE A 93 -20.13 8.76 -0.71
C PHE A 93 -21.50 9.01 -0.06
N ARG A 94 -22.21 7.93 0.22
CA ARG A 94 -23.51 7.98 0.90
C ARG A 94 -23.60 6.91 1.96
N ALA A 95 -24.08 7.30 3.15
CA ALA A 95 -24.57 6.38 4.15
C ALA A 95 -26.10 6.49 4.22
N VAL A 96 -26.79 5.37 4.40
CA VAL A 96 -28.24 5.31 4.57
C VAL A 96 -28.59 4.31 5.66
N ARG A 97 -29.50 4.67 6.56
CA ARG A 97 -30.12 3.72 7.47
C ARG A 97 -31.23 2.94 6.75
N VAL A 98 -31.19 1.63 6.86
CA VAL A 98 -32.07 0.72 6.10
C VAL A 98 -32.92 -0.10 7.08
N PRO A 99 -34.08 0.45 7.51
CA PRO A 99 -35.03 -0.32 8.31
C PRO A 99 -35.65 -1.42 7.46
N HIS A 100 -35.65 -2.65 7.97
CA HIS A 100 -36.34 -3.76 7.31
C HIS A 100 -36.79 -4.84 8.29
N MET A 101 -37.64 -5.76 7.81
CA MET A 101 -38.04 -6.94 8.57
C MET A 101 -36.91 -7.95 8.62
N CYS A 102 -36.70 -8.56 9.78
CA CYS A 102 -35.73 -9.64 9.90
C CYS A 102 -36.32 -10.96 9.35
N SER A 103 -35.46 -11.94 9.11
CA SER A 103 -35.84 -13.31 8.78
C SER A 103 -34.94 -14.30 9.51
N THR A 104 -35.36 -15.56 9.65
CA THR A 104 -34.53 -16.62 10.24
C THR A 104 -33.18 -16.77 9.51
N SER A 105 -33.17 -16.59 8.19
CA SER A 105 -31.93 -16.62 7.41
C SER A 105 -30.97 -15.51 7.82
N ILE A 106 -31.47 -14.35 8.23
CA ILE A 106 -30.63 -13.25 8.74
C ILE A 106 -30.22 -13.50 10.19
N THR A 107 -31.19 -13.70 11.08
CA THR A 107 -30.98 -13.62 12.54
C THR A 107 -30.37 -14.88 13.15
N SER A 108 -30.55 -16.04 12.49
CA SER A 108 -30.02 -17.32 12.99
C SER A 108 -28.95 -17.91 12.08
N GLN A 109 -29.04 -17.72 10.76
CA GLN A 109 -28.12 -18.36 9.80
C GLN A 109 -27.02 -17.42 9.30
N CYS A 110 -27.08 -16.12 9.60
CA CYS A 110 -26.16 -15.12 9.05
C CYS A 110 -26.00 -15.22 7.51
N ALA A 111 -27.11 -15.41 6.80
CA ALA A 111 -27.10 -15.52 5.35
C ALA A 111 -26.74 -14.16 4.71
N TYR A 112 -25.47 -13.95 4.37
CA TYR A 112 -24.98 -12.70 3.79
C TYR A 112 -25.74 -12.30 2.51
N TYR A 113 -26.15 -13.27 1.69
CA TYR A 113 -26.95 -13.05 0.48
C TYR A 113 -28.36 -12.52 0.81
N ALA A 114 -28.97 -12.98 1.90
CA ALA A 114 -30.29 -12.53 2.33
C ALA A 114 -30.21 -11.12 2.92
N ILE A 115 -29.18 -10.85 3.74
CA ILE A 115 -28.86 -9.51 4.23
C ILE A 115 -28.73 -8.54 3.05
N GLN A 116 -27.93 -8.91 2.04
CA GLN A 116 -27.69 -8.11 0.85
C GLN A 116 -28.97 -7.85 0.06
N SER A 117 -29.68 -8.91 -0.35
CA SER A 117 -30.85 -8.79 -1.24
C SER A 117 -31.97 -7.95 -0.62
N LEU A 118 -32.22 -8.11 0.68
CA LEU A 118 -33.27 -7.38 1.39
C LEU A 118 -32.86 -5.92 1.64
N ALA A 119 -31.61 -5.68 2.05
CA ALA A 119 -31.11 -4.32 2.23
C ALA A 119 -31.02 -3.56 0.89
N ASP A 120 -30.65 -4.22 -0.22
CA ASP A 120 -30.68 -3.63 -1.57
C ASP A 120 -32.10 -3.21 -1.96
N THR A 121 -33.08 -4.07 -1.72
CA THR A 121 -34.49 -3.81 -2.06
C THR A 121 -35.03 -2.63 -1.25
N ALA A 122 -34.84 -2.65 0.08
CA ALA A 122 -35.24 -1.57 0.96
C ALA A 122 -34.52 -0.25 0.61
N THR A 123 -33.22 -0.29 0.31
CA THR A 123 -32.46 0.90 -0.06
C THR A 123 -32.91 1.48 -1.39
N LYS A 124 -33.20 0.66 -2.41
CA LYS A 124 -33.76 1.12 -3.68
C LYS A 124 -35.10 1.82 -3.50
N ALA A 125 -35.94 1.36 -2.56
CA ALA A 125 -37.19 2.04 -2.22
C ALA A 125 -36.94 3.41 -1.54
N LEU A 126 -35.88 3.53 -0.72
CA LEU A 126 -35.53 4.77 -0.02
C LEU A 126 -34.89 5.83 -0.92
N ILE A 127 -33.94 5.44 -1.78
CA ILE A 127 -33.11 6.38 -2.54
C ILE A 127 -33.43 6.43 -4.03
N GLY A 128 -34.30 5.53 -4.50
CA GLY A 128 -34.60 5.32 -5.91
C GLY A 128 -33.59 4.40 -6.60
N ALA A 129 -34.10 3.53 -7.48
CA ALA A 129 -33.29 2.57 -8.23
C ALA A 129 -32.21 3.24 -9.10
N ALA A 130 -32.53 4.38 -9.71
CA ALA A 130 -31.59 5.13 -10.54
C ALA A 130 -30.40 5.69 -9.74
N ALA A 131 -30.63 6.19 -8.53
CA ALA A 131 -29.54 6.66 -7.67
C ALA A 131 -28.70 5.48 -7.17
N PHE A 132 -29.35 4.38 -6.77
CA PHE A 132 -28.72 3.14 -6.33
C PHE A 132 -27.75 2.57 -7.39
N SER A 133 -28.12 2.60 -8.67
CA SER A 133 -27.26 2.11 -9.76
C SER A 133 -26.03 2.99 -10.04
N THR A 134 -25.93 4.19 -9.47
CA THR A 134 -24.74 5.04 -9.62
C THR A 134 -23.58 4.65 -8.71
N PHE A 135 -23.82 3.79 -7.72
CA PHE A 135 -22.78 3.33 -6.81
C PHE A 135 -22.00 2.17 -7.43
N THR A 136 -20.72 2.10 -7.09
CA THR A 136 -19.80 1.06 -7.59
C THR A 136 -19.56 -0.02 -6.55
N HIS A 137 -19.72 0.30 -5.27
CA HIS A 137 -19.42 -0.57 -4.14
C HIS A 137 -20.43 -0.37 -3.02
N TYR A 138 -20.64 -1.43 -2.24
CA TYR A 138 -21.68 -1.52 -1.23
C TYR A 138 -21.09 -2.09 0.06
N THR A 139 -21.33 -1.41 1.18
CA THR A 139 -21.00 -1.90 2.52
C THR A 139 -22.27 -2.05 3.34
N TYR A 140 -22.43 -3.20 3.99
CA TYR A 140 -23.49 -3.46 4.95
C TYR A 140 -22.93 -3.39 6.38
N LEU A 141 -23.34 -2.40 7.16
CA LEU A 141 -23.01 -2.34 8.59
C LEU A 141 -24.07 -3.11 9.36
N LEU A 142 -23.66 -4.20 10.01
CA LEU A 142 -24.56 -5.10 10.72
C LEU A 142 -24.84 -4.59 12.15
N PRO A 143 -26.09 -4.65 12.62
CA PRO A 143 -26.42 -4.23 13.98
C PRO A 143 -25.76 -5.14 15.03
N PRO A 144 -25.46 -4.63 16.23
CA PRO A 144 -24.72 -5.37 17.26
C PRO A 144 -25.33 -6.73 17.62
N GLY A 145 -26.66 -6.80 17.64
CA GLY A 145 -27.38 -8.01 17.99
C GLY A 145 -27.20 -9.17 17.01
N LEU A 146 -26.63 -8.95 15.82
CA LEU A 146 -26.29 -10.03 14.89
C LEU A 146 -24.91 -10.65 15.15
N ALA A 147 -24.07 -10.06 15.99
CA ALA A 147 -22.73 -10.61 16.27
C ALA A 147 -22.71 -12.08 16.73
N PRO A 148 -23.70 -12.58 17.50
CA PRO A 148 -23.75 -14.00 17.86
C PRO A 148 -24.00 -14.94 16.67
N ALA A 149 -24.75 -14.50 15.65
CA ALA A 149 -25.02 -15.29 14.44
C ALA A 149 -23.91 -15.10 13.38
N CYS A 150 -23.42 -13.87 13.24
CA CYS A 150 -22.39 -13.47 12.28
C CYS A 150 -21.05 -13.29 13.00
N THR A 151 -20.32 -14.39 13.20
CA THR A 151 -19.14 -14.41 14.07
C THR A 151 -17.90 -13.73 13.47
N TRP A 152 -17.87 -13.52 12.16
CA TRP A 152 -16.80 -12.79 11.46
C TRP A 152 -16.84 -11.28 11.78
N SER A 153 -15.67 -10.62 11.80
CA SER A 153 -15.59 -9.16 12.00
C SER A 153 -15.89 -8.38 10.72
N GLY A 154 -15.51 -8.95 9.58
CA GLY A 154 -15.79 -8.49 8.24
C GLY A 154 -15.97 -9.68 7.29
N LEU A 155 -16.68 -9.46 6.19
CA LEU A 155 -16.85 -10.40 5.09
C LEU A 155 -16.88 -9.62 3.78
N ALA A 156 -16.37 -10.19 2.71
CA ALA A 156 -16.41 -9.58 1.38
C ALA A 156 -16.56 -10.62 0.28
N LEU A 157 -17.07 -10.17 -0.87
CA LEU A 157 -16.98 -10.92 -2.11
C LEU A 157 -15.56 -10.80 -2.70
N LEU A 158 -15.03 -11.91 -3.20
CA LEU A 158 -13.67 -12.01 -3.73
C LEU A 158 -13.65 -12.70 -5.10
N PRO A 159 -13.39 -11.96 -6.21
CA PRO A 159 -13.56 -10.51 -6.33
C PRO A 159 -15.05 -10.13 -6.28
N GLY A 160 -15.36 -8.84 -6.17
CA GLY A 160 -16.74 -8.39 -6.08
C GLY A 160 -16.86 -6.91 -5.82
N ARG A 161 -17.98 -6.48 -5.23
CA ARG A 161 -18.28 -5.06 -4.93
C ARG A 161 -18.93 -4.86 -3.57
N THR A 162 -18.93 -5.91 -2.76
CA THR A 162 -19.76 -6.00 -1.57
C THR A 162 -18.92 -6.39 -0.37
N THR A 163 -19.18 -5.70 0.74
CA THR A 163 -18.58 -5.94 2.05
C THR A 163 -19.65 -5.92 3.13
N TRP A 164 -19.49 -6.71 4.18
CA TRP A 164 -20.30 -6.66 5.38
C TRP A 164 -19.38 -6.49 6.58
N LEU A 165 -19.75 -5.65 7.54
CA LEU A 165 -18.90 -5.30 8.68
C LEU A 165 -19.70 -5.30 9.97
N GLN A 166 -19.13 -5.90 11.02
CA GLN A 166 -19.70 -5.85 12.36
C GLN A 166 -19.53 -4.47 12.99
N THR A 167 -20.55 -4.00 13.71
CA THR A 167 -20.43 -2.78 14.53
C THR A 167 -20.15 -3.08 16.01
N ALA A 168 -20.45 -4.29 16.49
CA ALA A 168 -20.21 -4.70 17.88
C ALA A 168 -18.78 -5.16 18.17
N GLN A 169 -18.06 -5.62 17.15
CA GLN A 169 -16.75 -6.23 17.35
C GLN A 169 -15.64 -5.17 17.29
N PRO A 170 -14.64 -5.21 18.20
CA PRO A 170 -13.49 -4.30 18.14
C PRO A 170 -12.70 -4.35 16.83
N ARG A 171 -12.75 -5.51 16.15
CA ARG A 171 -12.13 -5.73 14.84
C ARG A 171 -13.08 -5.50 13.66
N GLY A 172 -14.30 -5.00 13.88
CA GLY A 172 -15.27 -4.71 12.83
C GLY A 172 -15.03 -3.36 12.14
N VAL A 173 -16.09 -2.61 11.85
CA VAL A 173 -16.04 -1.33 11.09
C VAL A 173 -15.12 -0.27 11.70
N ASN A 174 -14.93 -0.30 13.03
CA ASN A 174 -14.07 0.66 13.74
C ASN A 174 -12.57 0.39 13.58
N ARG A 175 -12.19 -0.76 13.01
CA ARG A 175 -10.80 -1.09 12.68
C ARG A 175 -10.56 -0.85 11.20
N TRP A 176 -9.86 0.24 10.87
CA TRP A 176 -9.62 0.63 9.48
C TRP A 176 -8.99 -0.49 8.63
N ALA A 177 -8.09 -1.29 9.21
CA ALA A 177 -7.44 -2.39 8.50
C ALA A 177 -8.43 -3.51 8.13
N THR A 178 -9.48 -3.75 8.93
CA THR A 178 -10.53 -4.69 8.55
C THR A 178 -11.32 -4.15 7.37
N VAL A 179 -11.69 -2.86 7.42
CA VAL A 179 -12.42 -2.25 6.30
C VAL A 179 -11.58 -2.25 5.02
N MET A 180 -10.28 -1.99 5.13
CA MET A 180 -9.34 -2.11 4.02
C MET A 180 -9.27 -3.53 3.49
N GLN A 181 -9.12 -4.54 4.36
CA GLN A 181 -9.10 -5.96 3.98
C GLN A 181 -10.34 -6.32 3.15
N GLU A 182 -11.53 -6.04 3.69
CA GLU A 182 -12.79 -6.35 2.99
C GLU A 182 -12.92 -5.59 1.67
N ALA A 183 -12.46 -4.34 1.62
CA ALA A 183 -12.53 -3.55 0.41
C ALA A 183 -11.54 -4.01 -0.67
N ILE A 184 -10.39 -4.57 -0.31
CA ILE A 184 -9.41 -5.07 -1.30
C ILE A 184 -9.62 -6.54 -1.68
N HIS A 185 -10.38 -7.31 -0.89
CA HIS A 185 -10.98 -8.56 -1.35
C HIS A 185 -11.83 -8.37 -2.62
N ASN A 186 -12.56 -7.25 -2.72
CA ASN A 186 -13.34 -6.92 -3.91
C ASN A 186 -12.49 -6.82 -5.20
N TYR A 187 -11.17 -6.69 -5.07
CA TYR A 187 -10.21 -6.64 -6.18
C TYR A 187 -9.34 -7.91 -6.29
N GLY A 188 -9.75 -8.99 -5.63
CA GLY A 188 -9.11 -10.30 -5.77
C GLY A 188 -7.84 -10.48 -4.94
N LEU A 189 -7.65 -9.68 -3.88
CA LEU A 189 -6.60 -9.93 -2.90
C LEU A 189 -7.09 -10.93 -1.86
N TRP A 190 -6.23 -11.86 -1.44
CA TRP A 190 -6.54 -12.93 -0.47
C TRP A 190 -5.86 -12.66 0.88
N HIS A 191 -6.21 -13.45 1.90
CA HIS A 191 -5.61 -13.31 3.22
C HIS A 191 -4.10 -13.57 3.19
N SER A 192 -3.37 -12.88 4.07
CA SER A 192 -1.96 -13.12 4.32
C SER A 192 -1.76 -14.14 5.43
N TRP A 193 -0.71 -14.93 5.29
CA TRP A 193 -0.39 -16.09 6.11
C TRP A 193 0.89 -15.85 6.89
N GLN A 194 1.03 -16.60 7.99
CA GLN A 194 2.31 -16.73 8.67
C GLN A 194 2.35 -18.10 9.35
N ASN A 195 3.46 -18.82 9.20
CA ASN A 195 3.65 -20.15 9.79
C ASN A 195 2.48 -21.12 9.47
N GLY A 196 2.01 -21.12 8.22
CA GLY A 196 0.90 -21.96 7.77
C GLY A 196 -0.47 -21.61 8.37
N THR A 197 -0.60 -20.46 9.05
CA THR A 197 -1.85 -19.99 9.65
C THR A 197 -2.41 -18.82 8.85
N GLU A 198 -3.64 -18.99 8.36
CA GLU A 198 -4.40 -17.92 7.70
C GLU A 198 -4.63 -16.77 8.67
N TYR A 199 -4.50 -15.54 8.19
CA TYR A 199 -4.48 -14.32 9.00
C TYR A 199 -3.34 -14.22 10.01
N GLY A 200 -2.38 -15.15 9.98
CA GLY A 200 -1.25 -15.18 10.89
C GLY A 200 -0.31 -13.99 10.75
N ASP A 201 -0.33 -13.31 9.60
CA ASP A 201 0.55 -12.16 9.31
C ASP A 201 0.07 -10.90 10.03
N TYR A 202 0.84 -10.41 11.00
CA TYR A 202 0.54 -9.15 11.70
C TYR A 202 1.21 -7.92 11.06
N SER A 203 1.87 -8.08 9.90
CA SER A 203 2.54 -7.01 9.15
C SER A 203 1.68 -6.36 8.06
N THR A 204 0.44 -6.83 7.86
CA THR A 204 -0.48 -6.35 6.81
C THR A 204 -1.94 -6.39 7.26
N ALA A 205 -2.77 -5.52 6.66
CA ALA A 205 -4.22 -5.54 6.76
C ALA A 205 -4.86 -6.83 6.23
N MET A 206 -4.21 -7.57 5.33
CA MET A 206 -4.71 -8.87 4.85
C MET A 206 -4.48 -10.01 5.83
N GLY A 207 -3.74 -9.77 6.91
CA GLY A 207 -3.72 -10.64 8.07
C GLY A 207 -4.37 -9.94 9.27
N ARG A 208 -3.77 -10.07 10.45
CA ARG A 208 -4.29 -9.42 11.67
C ARG A 208 -3.62 -8.07 11.98
N GLY A 209 -2.69 -7.64 11.14
CA GLY A 209 -1.95 -6.39 11.29
C GLY A 209 -2.83 -5.16 11.07
N ASN A 210 -2.64 -4.11 11.88
CA ASN A 210 -3.22 -2.80 11.62
C ASN A 210 -2.21 -1.96 10.83
N ALA A 211 -1.89 -2.43 9.62
CA ALA A 211 -0.79 -1.93 8.79
C ALA A 211 -1.18 -2.01 7.31
N CYS A 212 -0.48 -1.26 6.45
CA CYS A 212 -0.74 -1.30 5.02
C CYS A 212 -0.44 -2.69 4.42
N PRO A 213 -0.99 -3.00 3.24
CA PRO A 213 -0.65 -4.21 2.52
C PRO A 213 0.86 -4.39 2.34
N ASN A 214 1.35 -5.63 2.40
CA ASN A 214 2.77 -5.95 2.21
C ASN A 214 3.20 -5.79 0.74
N SER A 215 4.49 -5.92 0.46
CA SER A 215 5.08 -5.70 -0.87
C SER A 215 4.50 -6.60 -1.96
N ALA A 216 4.21 -7.87 -1.65
CA ALA A 216 3.57 -8.79 -2.59
C ALA A 216 2.14 -8.35 -2.93
N GLU A 217 1.41 -7.84 -1.94
CA GLU A 217 0.03 -7.35 -2.09
C GLU A 217 -0.01 -6.05 -2.90
N ILE A 218 0.77 -5.04 -2.54
CA ILE A 218 0.83 -3.76 -3.27
C ILE A 218 1.41 -3.94 -4.69
N SER A 219 2.27 -4.93 -4.91
CA SER A 219 2.72 -5.33 -6.26
C SER A 219 1.55 -5.88 -7.08
N ARG A 220 0.79 -6.84 -6.54
CA ARG A 220 -0.38 -7.43 -7.21
C ARG A 220 -1.45 -6.38 -7.56
N MET A 221 -1.65 -5.42 -6.67
CA MET A 221 -2.60 -4.32 -6.86
C MET A 221 -2.12 -3.25 -7.86
N GLY A 222 -0.88 -3.35 -8.36
CA GLY A 222 -0.30 -2.33 -9.23
C GLY A 222 -0.06 -1.00 -8.50
N TRP A 223 0.08 -1.04 -7.17
CA TRP A 223 0.29 0.13 -6.34
C TRP A 223 1.75 0.49 -6.17
N ALA A 224 2.63 -0.50 -6.31
CA ALA A 224 4.06 -0.32 -6.17
C ALA A 224 4.87 -0.92 -7.32
N THR A 225 6.06 -0.35 -7.55
CA THR A 225 7.06 -0.87 -8.49
C THR A 225 8.29 -1.40 -7.75
N PRO A 226 8.95 -2.42 -8.30
CA PRO A 226 10.20 -2.93 -7.75
C PRO A 226 11.31 -1.89 -7.92
N ALA A 227 12.36 -1.96 -7.10
CA ALA A 227 13.56 -1.17 -7.31
C ALA A 227 14.19 -1.48 -8.68
N VAL A 228 14.91 -0.52 -9.24
CA VAL A 228 15.60 -0.67 -10.53
C VAL A 228 16.52 -1.89 -10.49
N GLY A 229 16.29 -2.85 -11.40
CA GLY A 229 17.02 -4.12 -11.46
C GLY A 229 16.68 -5.13 -10.35
N GLY A 230 15.62 -4.88 -9.57
CA GLY A 230 15.14 -5.70 -8.46
C GLY A 230 13.83 -6.44 -8.75
N ASP A 231 13.33 -6.43 -9.98
CA ASP A 231 12.05 -7.01 -10.40
C ASP A 231 12.13 -8.51 -10.74
N GLN A 232 13.32 -8.97 -11.15
CA GLN A 232 13.58 -10.36 -11.56
C GLN A 232 14.94 -10.83 -11.06
N LEU A 233 15.10 -10.95 -9.74
CA LEU A 233 16.33 -11.46 -9.15
C LEU A 233 16.37 -12.99 -9.22
N ASN A 234 16.77 -13.50 -10.39
CA ASN A 234 16.90 -14.91 -10.73
C ASN A 234 18.37 -15.39 -10.77
N SER A 235 18.60 -16.62 -11.21
CA SER A 235 19.93 -17.23 -11.28
C SER A 235 20.94 -16.46 -12.13
N SER A 236 20.48 -15.76 -13.17
CA SER A 236 21.31 -14.89 -14.01
C SER A 236 21.60 -13.55 -13.33
N ALA A 237 20.62 -12.99 -12.61
CA ALA A 237 20.74 -11.71 -11.95
C ALA A 237 21.48 -11.80 -10.61
N LEU A 238 21.47 -12.96 -9.94
CA LEU A 238 22.16 -13.26 -8.69
C LEU A 238 23.05 -14.50 -8.85
N PRO A 239 24.25 -14.38 -9.44
CA PRO A 239 25.23 -15.45 -9.44
C PRO A 239 25.63 -15.83 -8.01
N PRO A 240 25.95 -17.11 -7.73
CA PRO A 240 26.38 -17.52 -6.39
C PRO A 240 27.62 -16.77 -5.89
N GLY A 241 27.67 -16.49 -4.59
CA GLY A 241 28.75 -15.76 -3.92
C GLY A 241 28.82 -14.27 -4.30
N THR A 242 27.98 -13.81 -5.23
CA THR A 242 27.93 -12.40 -5.64
C THR A 242 26.82 -11.69 -4.91
N THR A 243 27.13 -10.49 -4.41
CA THR A 243 26.15 -9.64 -3.73
C THR A 243 25.58 -8.59 -4.67
N LYS A 244 24.26 -8.41 -4.64
CA LYS A 244 23.59 -7.21 -5.18
C LYS A 244 23.07 -6.33 -4.05
N SER A 245 23.18 -5.03 -4.27
CA SER A 245 22.90 -4.00 -3.28
C SER A 245 21.86 -3.03 -3.80
N PHE A 246 20.89 -2.69 -2.96
CA PHE A 246 19.79 -1.79 -3.25
C PHE A 246 19.66 -0.76 -2.14
N VAL A 247 19.10 0.39 -2.48
CA VAL A 247 18.62 1.37 -1.50
C VAL A 247 17.12 1.36 -1.61
N LEU A 248 16.44 0.89 -0.56
CA LEU A 248 14.99 0.79 -0.55
C LEU A 248 14.39 1.87 0.35
N PRO A 249 13.46 2.69 -0.14
CA PRO A 249 12.61 3.49 0.72
C PRO A 249 11.70 2.58 1.55
N ALA A 250 11.36 3.01 2.76
CA ALA A 250 10.27 2.41 3.52
C ALA A 250 8.96 2.51 2.71
N THR A 251 8.14 1.44 2.73
CA THR A 251 6.94 1.37 1.89
C THR A 251 5.95 2.49 2.15
N TYR A 252 5.90 3.11 3.33
CA TYR A 252 4.98 4.22 3.59
C TYR A 252 5.35 5.52 2.84
N LEU A 253 6.59 5.66 2.37
CA LEU A 253 7.09 6.88 1.71
C LEU A 253 6.59 7.00 0.26
N THR A 254 6.63 5.90 -0.48
CA THR A 254 6.36 5.89 -1.92
C THR A 254 6.02 4.48 -2.39
N GLY A 255 5.22 4.39 -3.45
CA GLY A 255 4.98 3.15 -4.19
C GLY A 255 6.10 2.83 -5.18
N SER A 256 6.92 3.81 -5.55
CA SER A 256 7.96 3.59 -6.55
C SER A 256 9.22 3.01 -5.94
N ASN A 257 9.78 1.97 -6.57
CA ASN A 257 11.08 1.39 -6.25
C ASN A 257 11.20 0.86 -4.80
N ASN A 258 10.12 0.40 -4.19
CA ASN A 258 10.07 0.14 -2.74
C ASN A 258 10.17 -1.34 -2.34
N TYR A 259 10.29 -2.26 -3.31
CA TYR A 259 10.47 -3.68 -3.05
C TYR A 259 11.44 -4.36 -4.02
N LEU A 260 11.88 -5.56 -3.67
CA LEU A 260 12.61 -6.49 -4.52
C LEU A 260 11.80 -7.77 -4.69
N ARG A 261 11.92 -8.41 -5.85
CA ARG A 261 11.31 -9.68 -6.19
C ARG A 261 12.38 -10.69 -6.58
N VAL A 262 12.52 -11.73 -5.78
CA VAL A 262 13.44 -12.85 -6.01
C VAL A 262 12.69 -14.01 -6.63
N ILE A 263 13.26 -14.55 -7.71
CA ILE A 263 12.76 -15.68 -8.50
C ILE A 263 13.80 -16.80 -8.34
N PRO A 264 13.65 -17.70 -7.34
CA PRO A 264 14.64 -18.72 -7.03
C PRO A 264 14.61 -19.89 -8.03
N ASP A 265 14.73 -19.59 -9.33
CA ASP A 265 14.76 -20.55 -10.43
C ASP A 265 15.93 -21.55 -10.36
N TRP A 266 16.90 -21.28 -9.49
CA TRP A 266 17.99 -22.18 -9.14
C TRP A 266 17.60 -23.31 -8.18
N LEU A 267 16.40 -23.26 -7.59
CA LEU A 267 15.92 -24.34 -6.72
C LEU A 267 15.24 -25.41 -7.58
N PRO A 268 15.48 -26.70 -7.31
CA PRO A 268 14.85 -27.80 -8.06
C PRO A 268 13.33 -27.83 -7.88
N THR A 269 12.80 -27.20 -6.82
CA THR A 269 11.37 -27.13 -6.52
C THR A 269 10.68 -25.94 -7.21
N TYR A 270 11.38 -25.06 -7.90
CA TYR A 270 10.81 -23.79 -8.36
C TYR A 270 9.63 -23.97 -9.33
N THR A 271 9.70 -24.96 -10.22
CA THR A 271 8.64 -25.26 -11.18
C THR A 271 7.48 -26.08 -10.58
N ASN A 272 7.61 -26.53 -9.32
CA ASN A 272 6.56 -27.28 -8.65
C ASN A 272 5.45 -26.33 -8.17
N PHE A 273 4.20 -26.61 -8.52
CA PHE A 273 3.06 -25.78 -8.18
C PHE A 273 2.88 -25.56 -6.67
N SER A 274 3.14 -26.58 -5.85
CA SER A 274 2.91 -26.51 -4.40
C SER A 274 4.13 -26.00 -3.63
N LEU A 275 5.34 -26.14 -4.17
CA LEU A 275 6.59 -25.85 -3.47
C LEU A 275 7.35 -24.64 -4.02
N GLY A 276 7.13 -24.26 -5.27
CA GLY A 276 7.77 -23.10 -5.89
C GLY A 276 7.33 -21.81 -5.22
N ARG A 277 8.29 -20.95 -4.87
CA ARG A 277 8.05 -19.67 -4.19
C ARG A 277 8.85 -18.54 -4.81
N ASN A 278 8.23 -17.38 -4.98
CA ASN A 278 8.91 -16.10 -5.18
C ASN A 278 9.01 -15.38 -3.83
N LEU A 279 10.03 -14.54 -3.65
CA LEU A 279 10.16 -13.69 -2.46
C LEU A 279 9.92 -12.23 -2.80
N TYR A 280 9.18 -11.55 -1.94
CA TYR A 280 8.99 -10.11 -1.95
C TYR A 280 9.65 -9.51 -0.72
N ILE A 281 10.56 -8.56 -0.93
CA ILE A 281 11.43 -8.01 0.10
C ILE A 281 11.26 -6.50 0.12
N ALA A 282 10.88 -5.91 1.25
CA ALA A 282 10.66 -4.47 1.36
C ALA A 282 10.95 -3.93 2.76
N VAL A 283 11.32 -2.65 2.84
CA VAL A 283 11.58 -1.98 4.11
C VAL A 283 10.26 -1.48 4.70
N ARG A 284 9.98 -1.82 5.95
CA ARG A 284 8.79 -1.37 6.68
C ARG A 284 9.21 -0.53 7.88
N VAL A 285 8.52 0.60 8.09
CA VAL A 285 8.75 1.51 9.22
C VAL A 285 7.39 1.88 9.81
N ALA A 286 7.29 1.97 11.14
CA ALA A 286 6.04 2.28 11.83
C ALA A 286 5.63 3.76 11.73
N LYS A 287 5.25 4.21 10.52
CA LYS A 287 4.83 5.58 10.21
C LYS A 287 3.62 5.57 9.26
N SER A 288 2.83 6.65 9.26
CA SER A 288 1.67 6.82 8.37
C SER A 288 0.67 5.64 8.45
N GLY A 289 0.28 5.03 7.33
CA GLY A 289 -0.58 3.84 7.31
C GLY A 289 0.01 2.62 8.03
N ASP A 290 1.33 2.60 8.25
CA ASP A 290 2.05 1.56 8.99
C ASP A 290 2.31 1.93 10.46
N ALA A 291 1.75 3.03 10.98
CA ALA A 291 2.03 3.54 12.32
C ALA A 291 1.83 2.54 13.47
N SER A 292 1.00 1.51 13.29
CA SER A 292 0.77 0.45 14.29
C SER A 292 1.57 -0.84 14.05
N LEU A 293 2.56 -0.83 13.15
CA LEU A 293 3.47 -1.97 13.01
C LEU A 293 4.23 -2.20 14.32
N ILE A 294 4.17 -3.44 14.82
CA ILE A 294 4.91 -3.85 16.01
C ILE A 294 6.40 -4.07 15.70
N SER A 295 7.25 -4.08 16.73
CA SER A 295 8.72 -4.19 16.63
C SER A 295 9.23 -5.43 15.89
N THR A 296 8.41 -6.49 15.80
CA THR A 296 8.72 -7.66 14.97
C THR A 296 8.94 -7.27 13.50
N TYR A 297 8.15 -6.32 13.00
CA TYR A 297 8.08 -5.91 11.59
C TYR A 297 8.59 -4.50 11.33
N ALA A 298 8.52 -3.62 12.33
CA ALA A 298 8.84 -2.22 12.19
C ALA A 298 10.35 -1.98 12.15
N SER A 299 10.77 -1.05 11.29
CA SER A 299 12.16 -0.63 11.06
C SER A 299 13.05 -1.78 10.60
N LYS A 300 12.51 -2.63 9.72
CA LYS A 300 13.18 -3.84 9.21
C LYS A 300 12.89 -4.05 7.73
N VAL A 301 13.71 -4.90 7.12
CA VAL A 301 13.42 -5.54 5.82
C VAL A 301 12.47 -6.70 6.08
N ASN A 302 11.21 -6.59 5.68
CA ASN A 302 10.25 -7.68 5.74
C ASN A 302 10.35 -8.55 4.48
N ILE A 303 10.19 -9.86 4.68
CA ILE A 303 10.30 -10.87 3.64
C ILE A 303 9.02 -11.70 3.62
N HIS A 304 8.35 -11.68 2.48
CA HIS A 304 7.16 -12.46 2.19
C HIS A 304 7.43 -13.46 1.08
N GLU A 305 6.94 -14.68 1.22
CA GLU A 305 6.93 -15.67 0.14
C GLU A 305 5.55 -15.75 -0.52
N VAL A 306 5.55 -16.18 -1.77
CA VAL A 306 4.34 -16.30 -2.59
C VAL A 306 4.47 -17.51 -3.50
N ASN A 307 3.40 -18.25 -3.74
CA ASN A 307 3.38 -19.31 -4.75
C ASN A 307 3.88 -18.80 -6.13
N ALA A 308 4.99 -19.36 -6.62
CA ALA A 308 5.66 -18.87 -7.82
C ALA A 308 4.82 -19.08 -9.09
N VAL A 309 4.12 -20.21 -9.22
CA VAL A 309 3.31 -20.50 -10.43
C VAL A 309 2.13 -19.52 -10.52
N LEU A 310 1.46 -19.28 -9.40
CA LEU A 310 0.34 -18.36 -9.34
C LEU A 310 0.79 -16.90 -9.53
N ASP A 311 1.92 -16.53 -8.93
CA ASP A 311 2.49 -15.18 -9.05
C ASP A 311 2.96 -14.86 -10.48
N ASN A 312 3.70 -15.78 -11.12
CA ASN A 312 4.21 -15.61 -12.48
C ASN A 312 3.11 -15.62 -13.55
N GLY A 313 2.00 -16.32 -13.28
CA GLY A 313 0.85 -16.38 -14.20
C GLY A 313 -0.01 -15.11 -14.18
N TYR A 314 0.05 -14.31 -13.12
CA TYR A 314 -0.78 -13.11 -12.96
C TYR A 314 -0.34 -11.97 -13.90
N PRO A 315 -1.28 -11.17 -14.46
CA PRO A 315 -2.74 -11.24 -14.30
C PRO A 315 -3.43 -12.18 -15.30
N ALA A 316 -2.71 -12.74 -16.27
CA ALA A 316 -3.28 -13.53 -17.36
C ALA A 316 -3.93 -14.84 -16.90
N LEU A 317 -3.34 -15.46 -15.88
CA LEU A 317 -3.76 -16.71 -15.27
C LEU A 317 -3.94 -16.49 -13.76
N TYR A 318 -4.90 -17.19 -13.16
CA TYR A 318 -5.08 -17.25 -11.71
C TYR A 318 -5.45 -15.92 -11.00
N SER A 319 -6.12 -15.01 -11.70
CA SER A 319 -6.61 -13.75 -11.13
C SER A 319 -7.54 -13.93 -9.92
N SER A 320 -8.23 -15.07 -9.83
CA SER A 320 -9.11 -15.43 -8.71
C SER A 320 -8.52 -16.43 -7.73
N ALA A 321 -7.29 -16.92 -7.92
CA ALA A 321 -6.70 -17.90 -7.02
C ALA A 321 -5.99 -17.24 -5.83
N ASP A 322 -6.04 -17.90 -4.67
CA ASP A 322 -5.20 -17.56 -3.53
C ASP A 322 -3.75 -17.95 -3.84
N ARG A 323 -2.86 -16.96 -3.86
CA ARG A 323 -1.42 -17.13 -4.10
C ARG A 323 -0.63 -17.48 -2.83
N ILE A 324 -1.30 -17.54 -1.69
CA ILE A 324 -0.75 -17.82 -0.36
C ILE A 324 0.47 -16.92 -0.11
N ILE A 325 0.19 -15.64 0.14
CA ILE A 325 1.23 -14.69 0.55
C ILE A 325 1.53 -14.95 2.01
N SER A 326 2.78 -15.28 2.35
CA SER A 326 3.15 -15.58 3.74
C SER A 326 4.34 -14.75 4.19
N PHE A 327 4.24 -14.11 5.34
CA PHE A 327 5.41 -13.56 6.02
C PHE A 327 6.33 -14.71 6.48
N ILE A 328 7.64 -14.59 6.22
CA ILE A 328 8.61 -15.62 6.62
C ILE A 328 9.75 -15.11 7.48
N ASN A 329 10.16 -13.85 7.34
CA ASN A 329 11.24 -13.29 8.15
C ASN A 329 11.29 -11.76 8.11
N ALA A 330 12.06 -11.18 9.03
CA ALA A 330 12.44 -9.78 8.99
C ALA A 330 13.91 -9.58 9.39
N VAL A 331 14.61 -8.70 8.70
CA VAL A 331 16.04 -8.39 8.95
C VAL A 331 16.18 -6.97 9.47
N GLY A 332 16.83 -6.83 10.63
CA GLY A 332 17.14 -5.53 11.20
C GLY A 332 18.23 -4.78 10.42
N PRO A 333 18.38 -3.46 10.66
CA PRO A 333 19.55 -2.73 10.19
C PRO A 333 20.82 -3.30 10.83
N LEU A 334 21.89 -3.36 10.06
CA LEU A 334 23.18 -3.96 10.44
C LEU A 334 23.07 -5.43 10.90
N ASP A 335 22.10 -6.17 10.37
CA ASP A 335 21.86 -7.60 10.64
C ASP A 335 21.73 -8.37 9.32
N GLN A 336 21.80 -9.70 9.40
CA GLN A 336 21.60 -10.59 8.28
C GLN A 336 20.75 -11.81 8.66
N ARG A 337 20.03 -12.34 7.68
CA ARG A 337 19.30 -13.60 7.80
C ARG A 337 19.63 -14.52 6.65
N VAL A 338 19.95 -15.76 7.00
CA VAL A 338 20.10 -16.85 6.05
C VAL A 338 18.73 -17.49 5.86
N LEU A 339 18.30 -17.58 4.61
CA LEU A 339 17.08 -18.26 4.20
C LEU A 339 17.50 -19.58 3.53
N ASP A 340 17.76 -20.61 4.33
CA ASP A 340 18.35 -21.87 3.86
C ASP A 340 17.51 -22.57 2.78
N ALA A 341 16.19 -22.55 2.94
CA ALA A 341 15.25 -23.08 1.95
C ALA A 341 15.39 -22.42 0.56
N TYR A 342 15.96 -21.21 0.51
CA TYR A 342 16.13 -20.41 -0.70
C TYR A 342 17.59 -20.31 -1.18
N LYS A 343 18.54 -20.84 -0.40
CA LYS A 343 19.97 -20.64 -0.58
C LYS A 343 20.35 -19.15 -0.77
N LEU A 344 19.78 -18.31 0.08
CA LEU A 344 19.88 -16.86 -0.02
C LEU A 344 20.22 -16.25 1.35
N VAL A 345 21.12 -15.28 1.37
CA VAL A 345 21.37 -14.40 2.52
C VAL A 345 20.81 -13.02 2.20
N VAL A 346 19.99 -12.50 3.13
CA VAL A 346 19.41 -11.17 3.08
C VAL A 346 20.01 -10.32 4.18
N TYR A 347 20.49 -9.14 3.84
CA TYR A 347 21.14 -8.23 4.77
C TYR A 347 20.37 -6.92 4.86
N GLY A 348 20.17 -6.42 6.08
CA GLY A 348 19.86 -5.02 6.32
C GLY A 348 21.16 -4.29 6.58
N GLY A 349 21.56 -3.41 5.66
CA GLY A 349 22.70 -2.50 5.85
C GLY A 349 22.35 -1.31 6.75
N PRO A 350 23.10 -0.21 6.69
CA PRO A 350 22.79 1.01 7.42
C PRO A 350 21.61 1.77 6.78
N TRP A 351 20.98 2.62 7.59
CA TRP A 351 20.13 3.70 7.07
C TRP A 351 21.02 4.72 6.37
N ILE A 352 20.82 4.94 5.08
CA ILE A 352 21.60 5.92 4.32
C ILE A 352 20.93 7.30 4.28
N ALA A 353 19.65 7.35 4.61
CA ALA A 353 18.85 8.54 4.85
C ALA A 353 17.65 8.16 5.74
N THR A 354 16.89 9.16 6.17
CA THR A 354 15.65 8.97 6.94
C THR A 354 14.71 8.01 6.21
N ASP A 355 14.54 6.81 6.77
CA ASP A 355 13.66 5.75 6.26
C ASP A 355 14.06 5.20 4.86
N TYR A 356 15.34 5.34 4.48
CA TYR A 356 15.95 4.63 3.34
C TYR A 356 17.03 3.67 3.84
N LEU A 357 16.82 2.37 3.64
CA LEU A 357 17.74 1.33 4.11
C LEU A 357 18.51 0.75 2.93
N ARG A 358 19.82 0.53 3.12
CA ARG A 358 20.59 -0.30 2.20
C ARG A 358 20.23 -1.77 2.42
N VAL A 359 19.91 -2.50 1.36
CA VAL A 359 19.55 -3.93 1.42
C VAL A 359 20.46 -4.70 0.48
N HIS A 360 21.03 -5.79 0.97
CA HIS A 360 21.87 -6.67 0.17
C HIS A 360 21.26 -8.05 0.04
N LEU A 361 21.52 -8.69 -1.10
CA LEU A 361 21.12 -10.05 -1.39
C LEU A 361 22.32 -10.81 -1.94
N CYS A 362 22.60 -11.99 -1.39
CA CYS A 362 23.60 -12.90 -1.91
C CYS A 362 23.05 -14.33 -1.95
N ARG A 363 23.14 -14.95 -3.13
CA ARG A 363 22.80 -16.37 -3.32
C ARG A 363 24.04 -17.22 -3.05
N TYR A 364 23.86 -18.42 -2.51
CA TYR A 364 24.94 -19.42 -2.38
C TYR A 364 24.54 -20.77 -2.99
N VAL A 365 25.50 -21.68 -3.16
CA VAL A 365 25.24 -23.05 -3.67
C VAL A 365 25.23 -24.07 -2.54
N THR A 366 26.26 -24.05 -1.71
CA THR A 366 26.56 -25.09 -0.70
C THR A 366 26.43 -24.53 0.70
N SER A 367 27.01 -23.36 0.96
CA SER A 367 27.06 -22.77 2.29
C SER A 367 26.86 -21.25 2.25
N PRO A 368 26.17 -20.67 3.26
CA PRO A 368 26.08 -19.22 3.42
C PRO A 368 27.44 -18.51 3.53
N SER A 369 28.51 -19.23 3.87
CA SER A 369 29.89 -18.70 3.93
C SER A 369 30.45 -18.30 2.56
N GLU A 370 29.83 -18.72 1.47
CA GLU A 370 30.14 -18.21 0.12
C GLU A 370 29.77 -16.73 -0.03
N CYS A 371 28.85 -16.24 0.79
CA CYS A 371 28.45 -14.85 0.81
C CYS A 371 29.33 -14.04 1.75
N PRO A 372 29.73 -12.81 1.36
CA PRO A 372 30.56 -11.97 2.21
C PRO A 372 29.84 -11.60 3.53
N PRO A 373 30.58 -11.45 4.63
CA PRO A 373 30.00 -10.94 5.86
C PRO A 373 29.59 -9.47 5.70
N LEU A 374 28.58 -9.03 6.46
CA LEU A 374 28.02 -7.67 6.32
C LEU A 374 29.06 -6.56 6.50
N ASN A 375 30.02 -6.73 7.42
CA ASN A 375 31.09 -5.76 7.63
C ASN A 375 31.99 -5.56 6.40
N ALA A 376 32.17 -6.59 5.56
CA ALA A 376 32.91 -6.47 4.32
C ALA A 376 32.10 -5.74 3.23
N LEU A 377 30.77 -5.90 3.23
CA LEU A 377 29.87 -5.21 2.31
C LEU A 377 29.75 -3.71 2.60
N GLU A 378 29.83 -3.34 3.88
CA GLU A 378 29.72 -1.94 4.34
C GLU A 378 31.09 -1.25 4.53
N ALA A 379 32.19 -1.93 4.22
CA ALA A 379 33.52 -1.33 4.29
C ALA A 379 33.63 -0.19 3.28
N VAL A 380 33.79 1.04 3.78
CA VAL A 380 34.10 2.19 2.93
C VAL A 380 35.44 1.92 2.25
N PRO A 381 35.55 2.03 0.91
CA PRO A 381 36.84 1.91 0.24
C PRO A 381 37.83 2.86 0.89
N PRO A 382 39.09 2.44 1.14
CA PRO A 382 40.08 3.36 1.67
C PRO A 382 40.13 4.59 0.75
N PRO A 383 40.25 5.81 1.32
CA PRO A 383 40.37 7.00 0.51
C PRO A 383 41.51 6.80 -0.51
N PRO A 384 41.36 7.29 -1.76
CA PRO A 384 42.38 7.13 -2.77
C PRO A 384 43.71 7.62 -2.19
N SER A 385 44.74 6.79 -2.34
CA SER A 385 46.07 7.14 -1.84
C SER A 385 46.46 8.51 -2.41
N PRO A 386 47.00 9.43 -1.58
CA PRO A 386 47.45 10.72 -2.08
C PRO A 386 48.41 10.48 -3.25
N PRO A 387 48.29 11.25 -4.34
CA PRO A 387 49.17 11.10 -5.50
C PRO A 387 50.63 11.15 -5.03
N PRO A 388 51.52 10.29 -5.58
CA PRO A 388 52.91 10.26 -5.18
C PRO A 388 53.50 11.68 -5.26
N SER A 389 54.14 12.11 -4.17
CA SER A 389 54.83 13.40 -4.12
C SER A 389 55.68 13.54 -5.38
N PRO A 390 55.58 14.65 -6.13
CA PRO A 390 56.38 14.85 -7.32
C PRO A 390 57.85 14.62 -6.96
N GLY A 391 58.46 13.63 -7.62
CA GLY A 391 59.85 13.30 -7.41
C GLY A 391 60.73 14.55 -7.62
N PRO A 392 61.90 14.61 -6.97
CA PRO A 392 62.82 15.73 -7.13
C PRO A 392 63.09 15.95 -8.62
N SER A 393 62.73 17.14 -9.10
CA SER A 393 62.94 17.55 -10.48
C SER A 393 64.40 17.30 -10.89
N PRO A 394 64.67 16.73 -12.07
CA PRO A 394 66.02 16.57 -12.58
C PRO A 394 66.75 17.93 -12.62
N PRO A 395 68.07 17.96 -12.38
CA PRO A 395 68.85 19.19 -12.49
C PRO A 395 68.68 19.78 -13.90
N ARG A 396 68.23 21.05 -13.91
CA ARG A 396 67.90 21.81 -15.12
C ARG A 396 69.16 21.97 -16.00
N PRO A 397 69.13 21.59 -17.28
CA PRO A 397 70.24 21.86 -18.20
C PRO A 397 70.47 23.38 -18.33
N PRO A 398 71.73 23.83 -18.41
CA PRO A 398 72.03 25.25 -18.59
C PRO A 398 71.77 25.64 -20.04
N GLY A 399 70.95 26.69 -20.22
CA GLY A 399 70.95 27.49 -21.44
C GLY A 399 69.82 27.19 -22.41
N PHE A 400 68.64 27.75 -22.15
CA PHE A 400 67.83 28.37 -23.20
C PHE A 400 67.12 29.58 -22.60
N VAL A 401 67.56 30.77 -23.02
CA VAL A 401 66.89 32.05 -22.76
C VAL A 401 65.56 32.00 -23.50
N SER A 402 64.51 31.61 -22.79
CA SER A 402 63.15 31.64 -23.31
C SER A 402 62.54 32.99 -22.98
N SER A 403 62.19 33.72 -24.03
CA SER A 403 61.51 35.01 -24.00
C SER A 403 60.29 34.98 -23.07
N PRO A 404 59.97 36.08 -22.37
CA PRO A 404 58.78 36.14 -21.53
C PRO A 404 57.53 35.91 -22.40
N PRO A 405 56.60 35.04 -21.97
CA PRO A 405 55.34 34.86 -22.66
C PRO A 405 54.54 36.18 -22.66
N PRO A 406 53.83 36.50 -23.74
CA PRO A 406 53.04 37.72 -23.84
C PRO A 406 51.96 37.74 -22.74
N SER A 407 51.82 38.89 -22.10
CA SER A 407 50.81 39.14 -21.07
C SER A 407 49.42 38.75 -21.58
N PRO A 408 48.61 38.04 -20.77
CA PRO A 408 47.24 37.73 -21.14
C PRO A 408 46.45 39.04 -21.33
N PRO A 409 45.54 39.09 -22.31
CA PRO A 409 44.70 40.26 -22.53
C PRO A 409 43.85 40.55 -21.28
N PRO A 410 43.57 41.83 -20.99
CA PRO A 410 42.76 42.22 -19.84
C PRO A 410 41.37 41.58 -19.94
N PRO A 411 40.83 41.10 -18.80
CA PRO A 411 39.50 40.49 -18.77
C PRO A 411 38.46 41.47 -19.28
N SER A 412 37.62 41.00 -20.20
CA SER A 412 36.52 41.79 -20.75
C SER A 412 35.61 42.31 -19.63
N PRO A 413 35.10 43.55 -19.73
CA PRO A 413 34.25 44.13 -18.71
C PRO A 413 33.04 43.24 -18.46
N ARG A 414 32.80 42.93 -17.18
CA ARG A 414 31.65 42.15 -16.73
C ARG A 414 30.37 42.85 -17.20
N PRO A 415 29.39 42.13 -17.78
CA PRO A 415 28.09 42.71 -18.08
C PRO A 415 27.48 43.34 -16.82
N PRO A 416 26.80 44.49 -16.94
CA PRO A 416 26.10 45.09 -15.82
C PRO A 416 25.08 44.09 -15.25
N PRO A 417 24.91 44.05 -13.92
CA PRO A 417 23.91 43.18 -13.30
C PRO A 417 22.53 43.50 -13.89
N PRO A 418 21.68 42.48 -14.13
CA PRO A 418 20.33 42.69 -14.61
C PRO A 418 19.59 43.62 -13.63
N VAL A 419 18.96 44.65 -14.18
CA VAL A 419 18.12 45.60 -13.45
C VAL A 419 17.08 44.80 -12.66
N PRO A 420 16.90 45.06 -11.35
CA PRO A 420 15.87 44.41 -10.57
C PRO A 420 14.53 44.63 -11.25
N LEU A 421 13.90 43.54 -11.71
CA LEU A 421 12.51 43.57 -12.16
C LEU A 421 11.69 44.17 -11.03
N SER A 422 10.97 45.25 -11.34
CA SER A 422 10.06 45.90 -10.39
C SER A 422 9.16 44.84 -9.76
N PRO A 423 8.94 44.89 -8.43
CA PRO A 423 8.12 43.92 -7.74
C PRO A 423 6.75 43.89 -8.41
N SER A 424 6.32 42.69 -8.84
CA SER A 424 4.98 42.49 -9.34
C SER A 424 3.98 43.04 -8.31
N PRO A 425 2.95 43.79 -8.74
CA PRO A 425 1.95 44.29 -7.83
C PRO A 425 1.35 43.13 -7.04
N PRO A 426 1.11 43.31 -5.73
CA PRO A 426 0.52 42.25 -4.91
C PRO A 426 -0.78 41.79 -5.57
N PRO A 427 -1.06 40.47 -5.59
CA PRO A 427 -2.30 39.95 -6.14
C PRO A 427 -3.47 40.70 -5.49
N GLN A 428 -4.33 41.30 -6.31
CA GLN A 428 -5.52 41.98 -5.84
C GLN A 428 -6.29 41.02 -4.94
N ARG A 429 -6.55 41.45 -3.69
CA ARG A 429 -7.39 40.68 -2.77
C ARG A 429 -8.72 40.40 -3.48
N PRO A 430 -9.21 39.15 -3.44
CA PRO A 430 -10.56 38.86 -3.88
C PRO A 430 -11.53 39.81 -3.17
N PRO A 431 -12.52 40.37 -3.86
CA PRO A 431 -13.54 41.16 -3.21
C PRO A 431 -14.17 40.33 -2.08
N PRO A 432 -14.44 40.95 -0.91
CA PRO A 432 -15.08 40.24 0.18
C PRO A 432 -16.40 39.63 -0.32
N PRO A 433 -16.72 38.38 0.07
CA PRO A 433 -17.96 37.75 -0.32
C PRO A 433 -19.13 38.65 0.10
N SER A 434 -20.08 38.86 -0.81
CA SER A 434 -21.30 39.61 -0.52
C SER A 434 -21.95 39.04 0.75
N PRO A 435 -22.45 39.89 1.67
CA PRO A 435 -23.10 39.43 2.88
C PRO A 435 -24.23 38.47 2.50
N SER A 436 -24.19 37.26 3.05
CA SER A 436 -25.25 36.28 2.85
C SER A 436 -26.58 36.90 3.27
N PRO A 437 -27.65 36.74 2.47
CA PRO A 437 -28.97 37.23 2.83
C PRO A 437 -29.36 36.71 4.22
N LEU A 438 -29.81 37.62 5.08
CA LEU A 438 -30.23 37.33 6.44
C LEU A 438 -31.20 36.14 6.42
N ARG A 439 -30.81 35.07 7.12
CA ARG A 439 -31.60 33.86 7.25
C ARG A 439 -32.94 34.25 7.89
N PRO A 440 -34.09 33.85 7.29
CA PRO A 440 -35.39 34.07 7.90
C PRO A 440 -35.42 33.49 9.33
N PRO A 441 -36.07 34.17 10.28
CA PRO A 441 -36.22 33.63 11.63
C PRO A 441 -36.89 32.25 11.57
N PRO A 442 -36.44 31.29 12.41
CA PRO A 442 -37.02 29.96 12.43
C PRO A 442 -38.53 30.03 12.74
N PRO A 443 -39.35 29.20 12.08
CA PRO A 443 -40.77 29.13 12.37
C PRO A 443 -40.98 28.75 13.84
N ARG A 444 -41.93 29.44 14.48
CA ARG A 444 -42.33 29.16 15.87
C ARG A 444 -42.68 27.67 16.02
N PRO A 445 -42.21 26.99 17.09
CA PRO A 445 -42.60 25.62 17.37
C PRO A 445 -44.13 25.53 17.44
N SER A 446 -44.71 24.60 16.68
CA SER A 446 -46.11 24.24 16.81
C SER A 446 -46.37 23.70 18.21
N SER A 447 -47.46 24.18 18.82
CA SER A 447 -47.95 23.74 20.12
C SER A 447 -48.08 22.22 20.16
N PRO A 448 -47.68 21.55 21.25
CA PRO A 448 -47.80 20.11 21.38
C PRO A 448 -49.28 19.68 21.29
N PRO A 449 -49.59 18.55 20.63
CA PRO A 449 -50.94 18.02 20.59
C PRO A 449 -51.43 17.66 22.00
N PRO A 450 -52.74 17.81 22.28
CA PRO A 450 -53.31 17.44 23.56
C PRO A 450 -53.11 15.94 23.85
N PRO A 451 -52.92 15.56 25.13
CA PRO A 451 -52.68 14.18 25.51
C PRO A 451 -53.86 13.29 25.12
N SER A 452 -53.54 12.12 24.57
CA SER A 452 -54.53 11.11 24.18
C SER A 452 -55.29 10.60 25.41
N PRO A 453 -56.60 10.32 25.29
CA PRO A 453 -57.39 9.78 26.37
C PRO A 453 -56.87 8.39 26.80
N PRO A 454 -56.95 8.07 28.10
CA PRO A 454 -56.47 6.79 28.61
C PRO A 454 -57.28 5.61 28.07
N PRO A 455 -56.64 4.45 27.83
CA PRO A 455 -57.32 3.28 27.33
C PRO A 455 -58.37 2.73 28.32
N PRO A 456 -59.48 2.17 27.82
CA PRO A 456 -60.51 1.58 28.66
C PRO A 456 -59.97 0.38 29.45
N ARG A 457 -60.28 0.32 30.75
CA ARG A 457 -59.88 -0.76 31.64
C ARG A 457 -60.43 -2.11 31.15
N PRO A 458 -59.62 -3.18 31.13
CA PRO A 458 -60.10 -4.51 30.80
C PRO A 458 -61.05 -5.05 31.88
N SER A 459 -62.23 -5.49 31.45
CA SER A 459 -63.22 -6.15 32.30
C SER A 459 -62.71 -7.53 32.74
N SER A 460 -62.58 -7.73 34.05
CA SER A 460 -62.29 -9.01 34.67
C SER A 460 -63.51 -9.94 34.57
N LYS A 461 -63.39 -11.01 33.78
CA LYS A 461 -64.24 -12.20 33.92
C LYS A 461 -63.41 -13.32 34.54
N PHE A 462 -63.70 -13.61 35.80
CA PHE A 462 -63.29 -14.84 36.47
C PHE A 462 -64.05 -16.04 35.89
N PRO A 463 -63.40 -17.19 35.65
CA PRO A 463 -64.08 -18.47 35.57
C PRO A 463 -64.27 -19.05 36.97
N ARG A 464 -65.49 -19.54 37.25
CA ARG A 464 -65.82 -20.38 38.41
C ARG A 464 -65.21 -21.77 38.24
N GLN A 465 -64.66 -22.30 39.32
CA GLN A 465 -64.76 -23.72 39.67
C GLN A 465 -65.83 -23.87 40.75
#